data_AF-A0A231GV65-F1
#
_entry.id   AF-A0A231GV65-F1
#
_cell.length_a   1.000
_cell.length_b   1.000
_cell.length_c   1.000
_cell.angle_alpha   90.00
_cell.angle_beta   90.00
_cell.angle_gamma   90.00
#
_symmetry.space_group_name_H-M   'P 1'
#
loop_
_entity.id
_entity.type
_entity.pdbx_description
1 polymer ?
#
loop_
_entity_poly.entity_id
_entity_poly.type
_entity_poly.pdbx_seq_one_letter_code
_entity_poly.pdbx_strand_id
1 'polypeptide(L)'
;MARVCAEANLSTRQFYEEFASRDELLFALYDQGQEISGRFLAAALANAPAQEYTRDLIHRNIEAYVDSFAEDPRWATLLFVTVIGVSPQLEAHRRQTRENWIGVQCAIAEELVRQGRIPHRDFRPIFVAFVGAIDGLVYDWCHTDPRPAKETITDTLTHMLFHALNAP
;
A
#
# COMPACT_ATOMS: atom_id res chain seq x y z
N MET A 1 19.47 -7.66 15.72
CA MET A 1 18.95 -7.40 17.07
C MET A 1 19.73 -6.32 17.79
N ALA A 2 21.03 -6.49 18.02
CA ALA A 2 21.87 -5.53 18.77
C ALA A 2 21.72 -4.07 18.32
N ARG A 3 21.66 -3.79 17.01
CA ARG A 3 21.42 -2.43 16.48
C ARG A 3 20.03 -1.87 16.83
N VAL A 4 18.98 -2.69 16.77
CA VAL A 4 17.61 -2.27 17.11
C VAL A 4 17.53 -1.95 18.60
N CYS A 5 18.09 -2.81 19.45
CA CYS A 5 18.19 -2.57 20.89
C CYS A 5 18.99 -1.29 21.21
N ALA A 6 20.13 -1.08 20.54
CA ALA A 6 20.96 0.10 20.75
C ALA A 6 20.22 1.39 20.35
N GLU A 7 19.55 1.40 19.19
CA GLU A 7 18.79 2.56 18.72
C GLU A 7 17.58 2.86 19.62
N ALA A 8 16.88 1.83 20.09
CA ALA A 8 15.74 1.95 20.98
C ALA A 8 16.12 2.19 22.46
N ASN A 9 17.43 2.21 22.78
CA ASN A 9 17.94 2.24 24.15
C ASN A 9 17.34 1.14 25.06
N LEU A 10 17.22 -0.07 24.51
CA LEU A 10 16.69 -1.26 25.19
C LEU A 10 17.77 -2.32 25.38
N SER A 11 17.62 -3.12 26.43
CA SER A 11 18.36 -4.39 26.55
C SER A 11 17.77 -5.46 25.62
N THR A 12 18.55 -6.49 25.30
CA THR A 12 18.05 -7.66 24.57
C THR A 12 16.91 -8.36 25.32
N ARG A 13 16.92 -8.33 26.65
CA ARG A 13 15.82 -8.88 27.47
C ARG A 13 14.51 -8.11 27.22
N GLN A 14 14.54 -6.78 27.32
CA GLN A 14 13.36 -5.94 27.08
C GLN A 14 12.82 -6.11 25.66
N PHE A 15 13.69 -6.30 24.67
CA PHE A 15 13.23 -6.64 23.32
C PHE A 15 12.39 -7.93 23.31
N TYR A 16 12.89 -9.00 23.93
CA TYR A 16 12.21 -10.30 23.94
C TYR A 16 10.98 -10.36 24.87
N GLU A 17 10.78 -9.35 25.72
CA GLU A 17 9.54 -9.15 26.46
C GLU A 17 8.40 -8.64 25.54
N GLU A 18 8.74 -7.89 24.49
CA GLU A 18 7.77 -7.35 23.51
C GLU A 18 7.64 -8.22 22.25
N PHE A 19 8.74 -8.83 21.79
CA PHE A 19 8.77 -9.62 20.55
C PHE A 19 9.60 -10.89 20.73
N ALA A 20 9.02 -12.07 20.52
CA ALA A 20 9.71 -13.34 20.57
C ALA A 20 10.78 -13.49 19.47
N SER A 21 10.71 -12.70 18.39
CA SER A 21 11.72 -12.73 17.32
C SER A 21 11.81 -11.42 16.54
N ARG A 22 12.87 -11.31 15.72
CA ARG A 22 12.98 -10.23 14.72
C ARG A 22 11.87 -10.31 13.68
N ASP A 23 11.48 -11.53 13.29
CA ASP A 23 10.41 -11.73 12.32
C ASP A 23 9.11 -11.17 12.88
N GLU A 24 8.78 -11.46 14.14
CA GLU A 24 7.59 -10.92 14.81
C GLU A 24 7.57 -9.39 14.87
N LEU A 25 8.72 -8.75 15.14
CA LEU A 25 8.85 -7.30 15.00
C LEU A 25 8.51 -6.84 13.57
N LEU A 26 9.01 -7.54 12.54
CA LEU A 26 8.72 -7.18 11.14
C LEU A 26 7.26 -7.41 10.77
N PHE A 27 6.60 -8.43 11.32
CA PHE A 27 5.14 -8.61 11.19
C PHE A 27 4.40 -7.41 11.78
N ALA A 28 4.71 -7.05 13.02
CA ALA A 28 4.05 -5.93 13.71
C ALA A 28 4.25 -4.61 12.97
N LEU A 29 5.47 -4.34 12.49
CA LEU A 29 5.76 -3.15 11.69
C LEU A 29 5.06 -3.18 10.33
N TYR A 30 5.00 -4.34 9.66
CA TYR A 30 4.25 -4.48 8.41
C TYR A 30 2.77 -4.18 8.63
N ASP A 31 2.15 -4.79 9.65
CA ASP A 31 0.74 -4.55 9.98
C ASP A 31 0.45 -3.10 10.33
N GLN A 32 1.34 -2.47 11.11
CA GLN A 32 1.23 -1.05 11.43
C GLN A 32 1.25 -0.18 10.17
N GLY A 33 2.15 -0.45 9.23
CA GLY A 33 2.21 0.31 7.98
C GLY A 33 0.95 0.09 7.11
N GLN A 34 0.45 -1.13 7.04
CA GLN A 34 -0.80 -1.44 6.32
C GLN A 34 -2.01 -0.75 6.96
N GLU A 35 -2.06 -0.67 8.29
CA GLU A 35 -3.09 0.06 9.03
C GLU A 35 -3.01 1.57 8.79
N ILE A 36 -1.79 2.15 8.79
CA ILE A 36 -1.56 3.56 8.44
C ILE A 36 -2.09 3.84 7.04
N SER A 37 -1.71 3.05 6.03
CA SER A 37 -2.21 3.19 4.67
C SER A 37 -3.74 3.06 4.58
N GLY A 38 -4.33 2.15 5.35
CA GLY A 38 -5.78 2.01 5.51
C GLY A 38 -6.45 3.28 6.01
N ARG A 39 -5.90 3.93 7.05
CA ARG A 39 -6.44 5.17 7.61
C ARG A 39 -6.36 6.33 6.63
N PHE A 40 -5.24 6.47 5.90
CA PHE A 40 -5.10 7.51 4.87
C PHE A 40 -6.14 7.36 3.77
N LEU A 41 -6.32 6.14 3.24
CA LEU A 41 -7.33 5.87 2.22
C LEU A 41 -8.76 6.08 2.75
N ALA A 42 -9.06 5.61 3.97
CA ALA A 42 -10.38 5.82 4.58
C ALA A 42 -10.70 7.31 4.76
N ALA A 43 -9.72 8.12 5.17
CA ALA A 43 -9.86 9.56 5.30
C ALA A 43 -10.07 10.25 3.93
N ALA A 44 -9.33 9.83 2.89
CA ALA A 44 -9.51 10.36 1.54
C ALA A 44 -10.91 10.05 0.99
N LEU A 45 -11.39 8.82 1.18
CA LEU A 45 -12.73 8.39 0.77
C LEU A 45 -13.84 9.12 1.55
N ALA A 46 -13.67 9.34 2.85
CA ALA A 46 -14.67 10.03 3.68
C ALA A 46 -14.86 11.50 3.29
N ASN A 47 -13.82 12.14 2.74
CA ASN A 47 -13.86 13.52 2.27
C ASN A 47 -14.32 13.64 0.80
N ALA A 48 -14.59 12.53 0.12
CA ALA A 48 -15.00 12.51 -1.27
C ALA A 48 -16.49 12.90 -1.43
N PRO A 49 -16.84 13.77 -2.39
CA PRO A 49 -18.23 14.01 -2.74
C PRO A 49 -18.91 12.72 -3.19
N ALA A 50 -20.07 12.40 -2.60
CA ALA A 50 -20.76 11.12 -2.83
C ALA A 50 -21.06 10.83 -4.32
N GLN A 51 -21.15 11.87 -5.17
CA GLN A 51 -21.51 11.77 -6.58
C GLN A 51 -20.34 11.88 -7.57
N GLU A 52 -19.11 12.15 -7.13
CA GLU A 52 -17.95 12.20 -8.04
C GLU A 52 -17.24 10.84 -8.18
N TYR A 53 -17.25 10.27 -9.39
CA TYR A 53 -16.25 9.30 -9.80
C TYR A 53 -15.48 9.97 -10.94
N THR A 54 -14.40 10.65 -10.57
CA THR A 54 -13.59 11.46 -11.47
C THR A 54 -12.15 10.98 -11.43
N ARG A 55 -11.38 11.29 -12.47
CA ARG A 55 -9.93 11.05 -12.47
C ARG A 55 -9.27 11.72 -11.26
N ASP A 56 -9.73 12.92 -10.89
CA ASP A 56 -9.22 13.67 -9.75
C ASP A 56 -9.52 12.99 -8.42
N LEU A 57 -10.68 12.35 -8.28
CA LEU A 57 -10.96 11.54 -7.09
C LEU A 57 -10.01 10.33 -7.00
N ILE A 58 -9.78 9.63 -8.11
CA ILE A 58 -8.82 8.52 -8.16
C ILE A 58 -7.43 9.02 -7.77
N HIS A 59 -7.01 10.16 -8.33
CA HIS A 59 -5.72 10.79 -8.03
C HIS A 59 -5.57 11.07 -6.53
N ARG A 60 -6.52 11.75 -5.90
CA ARG A 60 -6.49 12.06 -4.45
C ARG A 60 -6.41 10.82 -3.56
N ASN A 61 -7.09 9.74 -3.94
CA ASN A 61 -7.03 8.49 -3.17
C ASN A 61 -5.65 7.83 -3.30
N ILE A 62 -5.08 7.81 -4.51
CA ILE A 62 -3.74 7.29 -4.74
C ILE A 62 -2.69 8.16 -4.05
N GLU A 63 -2.84 9.49 -4.10
CA GLU A 63 -1.98 10.45 -3.41
C GLU A 63 -1.98 10.18 -1.90
N ALA A 64 -3.15 10.07 -1.28
CA ALA A 64 -3.26 9.73 0.14
C ALA A 64 -2.59 8.39 0.48
N TYR A 65 -2.75 7.37 -0.38
CA TYR A 65 -2.07 6.09 -0.19
C TYR A 65 -0.54 6.22 -0.30
N VAL A 66 -0.03 6.95 -1.30
CA VAL A 66 1.40 7.19 -1.47
C VAL A 66 1.97 7.99 -0.30
N ASP A 67 1.26 9.03 0.16
CA ASP A 67 1.65 9.86 1.29
C ASP A 67 1.82 9.06 2.59
N SER A 68 0.99 8.01 2.77
CA SER A 68 1.05 7.14 3.94
C SER A 68 2.41 6.47 4.17
N PHE A 69 3.24 6.35 3.12
CA PHE A 69 4.59 5.75 3.22
C PHE A 69 5.70 6.57 2.57
N ALA A 70 5.40 7.57 1.75
CA ALA A 70 6.40 8.36 1.03
C ALA A 70 6.92 9.56 1.83
N GLU A 71 6.15 10.07 2.80
CA GLU A 71 6.62 11.14 3.71
C GLU A 71 7.82 10.71 4.55
N ASP A 72 7.86 9.44 4.96
CA ASP A 72 9.02 8.79 5.55
C ASP A 72 9.40 7.56 4.71
N PRO A 73 10.41 7.69 3.82
CA PRO A 73 10.84 6.62 2.91
C PRO A 73 11.24 5.31 3.61
N ARG A 74 11.45 5.32 4.94
CA ARG A 74 11.66 4.09 5.71
C ARG A 74 10.42 3.20 5.71
N TRP A 75 9.21 3.77 5.68
CA TRP A 75 7.97 3.01 5.51
C TRP A 75 7.88 2.38 4.13
N ALA A 76 8.18 3.15 3.07
CA ALA A 76 8.23 2.61 1.72
C ALA A 76 9.23 1.44 1.62
N THR A 77 10.43 1.63 2.17
CA THR A 77 11.47 0.59 2.20
C THR A 77 11.03 -0.61 3.02
N LEU A 78 10.36 -0.41 4.15
CA LEU A 78 9.88 -1.51 4.98
C LEU A 78 8.84 -2.35 4.23
N LEU A 79 7.78 -1.69 3.73
CA LEU A 79 6.58 -2.32 3.16
C LEU A 79 6.86 -2.99 1.81
N PHE A 80 7.70 -2.39 0.97
CA PHE A 80 7.91 -2.82 -0.41
C PHE A 80 9.27 -3.45 -0.69
N VAL A 81 10.22 -3.40 0.26
CA VAL A 81 11.57 -3.95 0.05
C VAL A 81 11.97 -4.91 1.16
N THR A 82 11.98 -4.44 2.41
CA THR A 82 12.58 -5.13 3.55
C THR A 82 11.86 -6.44 3.89
N VAL A 83 10.54 -6.42 3.84
CA VAL A 83 9.72 -7.57 4.23
C VAL A 83 9.61 -8.65 3.15
N ILE A 84 10.19 -8.45 1.96
CA ILE A 84 10.21 -9.44 0.88
C ILE A 84 11.28 -10.52 1.17
N GLY A 85 10.87 -11.79 1.15
CA GLY A 85 11.77 -12.94 1.22
C GLY A 85 12.41 -13.17 2.60
N VAL A 86 11.92 -12.49 3.65
CA VAL A 86 12.44 -12.64 5.01
C VAL A 86 12.15 -14.04 5.56
N SER A 87 10.91 -14.49 5.48
CA SER A 87 10.50 -15.83 5.91
C SER A 87 9.22 -16.30 5.22
N PRO A 88 8.99 -17.62 5.07
CA PRO A 88 7.78 -18.16 4.46
C PRO A 88 6.48 -17.68 5.11
N GLN A 89 6.50 -17.47 6.42
CA GLN A 89 5.37 -16.98 7.20
C GLN A 89 5.06 -15.52 6.84
N LEU A 90 6.08 -14.64 6.78
CA LEU A 90 5.87 -13.23 6.43
C LEU A 90 5.42 -13.10 4.97
N GLU A 91 5.94 -13.93 4.09
CA GLU A 91 5.49 -14.02 2.70
C GLU A 91 4.02 -14.47 2.58
N ALA A 92 3.59 -15.45 3.39
CA ALA A 92 2.19 -15.87 3.44
C ALA A 92 1.27 -14.74 3.94
N HIS A 93 1.73 -14.00 4.95
CA HIS A 93 1.00 -12.86 5.49
C HIS A 93 0.90 -11.70 4.51
N ARG A 94 1.99 -11.33 3.83
CA ARG A 94 1.98 -10.37 2.72
C ARG A 94 0.99 -10.77 1.63
N ARG A 95 0.94 -12.05 1.25
CA ARG A 95 -0.04 -12.55 0.27
C ARG A 95 -1.48 -12.38 0.77
N GLN A 96 -1.77 -12.74 2.02
CA GLN A 96 -3.11 -12.57 2.59
C GLN A 96 -3.51 -11.09 2.63
N THR A 97 -2.61 -10.21 3.05
CA THR A 97 -2.86 -8.77 3.09
C THR A 97 -3.11 -8.20 1.69
N ARG A 98 -2.34 -8.63 0.69
CA ARG A 98 -2.58 -8.29 -0.73
C ARG A 98 -3.97 -8.75 -1.19
N GLU A 99 -4.38 -9.98 -0.87
CA GLU A 99 -5.72 -10.48 -1.22
C GLU A 99 -6.84 -9.66 -0.57
N ASN A 100 -6.67 -9.25 0.70
CA ASN A 100 -7.62 -8.38 1.39
C ASN A 100 -7.78 -7.02 0.68
N TRP A 101 -6.66 -6.39 0.31
CA TRP A 101 -6.67 -5.13 -0.44
C TRP A 101 -7.34 -5.26 -1.81
N ILE A 102 -7.02 -6.33 -2.56
CA ILE A 102 -7.66 -6.60 -3.86
C ILE A 102 -9.17 -6.78 -3.67
N GLY A 103 -9.60 -7.53 -2.65
CA GLY A 103 -11.01 -7.75 -2.35
C GLY A 103 -11.77 -6.46 -2.05
N VAL A 104 -11.18 -5.56 -1.25
CA VAL A 104 -11.77 -4.23 -0.95
C VAL A 104 -11.92 -3.40 -2.23
N GLN A 105 -10.89 -3.38 -3.08
CA GLN A 105 -10.93 -2.61 -4.33
C GLN A 105 -11.97 -3.18 -5.33
N CYS A 106 -12.08 -4.50 -5.45
CA CYS A 106 -13.15 -5.14 -6.23
C CYS A 106 -14.54 -4.73 -5.73
N ALA A 107 -14.77 -4.79 -4.41
CA ALA A 107 -16.06 -4.43 -3.83
C ALA A 107 -16.43 -2.95 -4.08
N ILE A 108 -15.44 -2.04 -4.02
CA ILE A 108 -15.63 -0.63 -4.36
C ILE A 108 -15.99 -0.49 -5.85
N ALA A 109 -15.28 -1.16 -6.74
CA ALA A 109 -15.56 -1.10 -8.18
C ALA A 109 -16.95 -1.67 -8.52
N GLU A 110 -17.34 -2.77 -7.90
CA GLU A 110 -18.68 -3.35 -8.06
C GLU A 110 -19.79 -2.39 -7.60
N GLU A 111 -19.59 -1.65 -6.51
CA GLU A 111 -20.52 -0.61 -6.10
C GLU A 111 -20.59 0.53 -7.13
N LEU A 112 -19.45 0.98 -7.67
CA LEU A 112 -19.43 1.99 -8.73
C LEU A 112 -20.18 1.52 -9.99
N VAL A 113 -20.12 0.22 -10.33
CA VAL A 113 -20.93 -0.37 -11.40
C VAL A 113 -22.42 -0.33 -11.06
N ARG A 114 -22.81 -0.73 -9.85
CA ARG A 114 -24.22 -0.69 -9.40
C ARG A 114 -24.81 0.72 -9.46
N GLN A 115 -23.97 1.74 -9.22
CA GLN A 115 -24.32 3.15 -9.32
C GLN A 115 -24.27 3.70 -10.76
N GLY A 116 -23.86 2.91 -11.75
CA GLY A 116 -23.76 3.34 -13.15
C GLY A 116 -22.59 4.30 -13.43
N ARG A 117 -21.55 4.28 -12.60
CA ARG A 117 -20.43 5.25 -12.64
C ARG A 117 -19.24 4.76 -13.46
N ILE A 118 -19.08 3.44 -13.55
CA ILE A 118 -18.09 2.77 -14.41
C ILE A 118 -18.72 1.58 -15.14
N PRO A 119 -18.19 1.15 -16.30
CA PRO A 119 -18.62 -0.08 -16.95
C PRO A 119 -18.25 -1.32 -16.11
N HIS A 120 -19.05 -2.38 -16.23
CA HIS A 120 -18.72 -3.67 -15.64
C HIS A 120 -17.50 -4.29 -16.33
N ARG A 121 -16.54 -4.79 -15.54
CA ARG A 121 -15.32 -5.46 -15.99
C ARG A 121 -15.00 -6.64 -15.08
N ASP A 122 -14.07 -7.49 -15.51
CA ASP A 122 -13.40 -8.42 -14.60
C ASP A 122 -12.35 -7.65 -13.77
N PHE A 123 -12.76 -7.22 -12.57
CA PHE A 123 -11.95 -6.33 -11.73
C PHE A 123 -10.76 -7.01 -11.07
N ARG A 124 -10.82 -8.33 -10.83
CA ARG A 124 -9.76 -9.01 -10.08
C ARG A 124 -8.41 -8.96 -10.82
N PRO A 125 -8.30 -9.32 -12.11
CA PRO A 125 -7.04 -9.16 -12.85
C PRO A 125 -6.53 -7.72 -12.89
N ILE A 126 -7.44 -6.74 -13.00
CA ILE A 126 -7.10 -5.31 -12.99
C ILE A 126 -6.42 -4.95 -11.68
N PHE A 127 -7.01 -5.29 -10.54
CA PHE A 127 -6.45 -4.94 -9.23
C PHE A 127 -5.21 -5.77 -8.86
N VAL A 128 -5.12 -7.04 -9.30
CA VAL A 128 -3.88 -7.83 -9.17
C VAL A 128 -2.73 -7.12 -9.90
N ALA A 129 -2.96 -6.69 -11.15
CA ALA A 129 -1.97 -5.98 -11.94
C ALA A 129 -1.63 -4.61 -11.33
N PHE A 130 -2.64 -3.88 -10.84
CA PHE A 130 -2.46 -2.59 -10.20
C PHE A 130 -1.61 -2.67 -8.93
N VAL A 131 -1.87 -3.63 -8.03
CA VAL A 131 -1.02 -3.83 -6.84
C VAL A 131 0.39 -4.30 -7.24
N GLY A 132 0.53 -5.04 -8.34
CA GLY A 132 1.85 -5.33 -8.93
C GLY A 132 2.59 -4.07 -9.39
N ALA A 133 1.88 -3.13 -10.02
CA ALA A 133 2.43 -1.85 -10.46
C ALA A 133 2.85 -0.97 -9.28
N ILE A 134 2.07 -0.95 -8.18
CA ILE A 134 2.44 -0.27 -6.93
C ILE A 134 3.77 -0.84 -6.41
N ASP A 135 3.86 -2.15 -6.21
CA ASP A 135 5.07 -2.80 -5.69
C ASP A 135 6.29 -2.46 -6.56
N GLY A 136 6.16 -2.55 -7.89
CA GLY A 136 7.25 -2.25 -8.82
C GLY A 136 7.68 -0.79 -8.81
N LEU A 137 6.72 0.15 -8.85
CA LEU A 137 7.02 1.59 -8.86
C LEU A 137 7.63 2.07 -7.55
N VAL A 138 7.10 1.60 -6.41
CA VAL A 138 7.66 2.00 -5.10
C VAL A 138 9.02 1.35 -4.88
N TYR A 139 9.24 0.12 -5.36
CA TYR A 139 10.55 -0.51 -5.34
C TYR A 139 11.58 0.30 -6.14
N ASP A 140 11.26 0.69 -7.38
CA ASP A 140 12.11 1.51 -8.25
C ASP A 140 12.41 2.88 -7.61
N TRP A 141 11.38 3.53 -7.08
CA TRP A 141 11.49 4.80 -6.37
C TRP A 141 12.39 4.72 -5.14
N CYS A 142 12.33 3.63 -4.37
CA CYS A 142 13.20 3.42 -3.20
C CYS A 142 14.69 3.28 -3.59
N HIS A 143 14.99 2.76 -4.78
CA HIS A 143 16.35 2.41 -5.21
C HIS A 143 16.97 3.39 -6.23
N THR A 144 16.22 4.40 -6.69
CA THR A 144 16.72 5.41 -7.62
C THR A 144 17.42 6.55 -6.88
N ASP A 145 18.58 6.98 -7.39
CA ASP A 145 19.38 8.10 -6.87
C ASP A 145 19.77 9.08 -8.00
N PRO A 146 19.36 10.37 -7.94
CA PRO A 146 18.51 10.97 -6.91
C PRO A 146 17.09 10.41 -6.95
N ARG A 147 16.49 10.24 -5.76
CA ARG A 147 15.12 9.74 -5.62
C ARG A 147 14.12 10.65 -6.38
N PRO A 148 13.26 10.10 -7.24
CA PRO A 148 12.24 10.88 -7.94
C PRO A 148 11.21 11.49 -6.98
N ALA A 149 10.44 12.47 -7.48
CA ALA A 149 9.31 13.04 -6.75
C ALA A 149 8.22 11.98 -6.57
N LYS A 150 7.57 11.93 -5.39
CA LYS A 150 6.52 10.93 -5.09
C LYS A 150 5.32 11.05 -6.04
N GLU A 151 5.09 12.25 -6.56
CA GLU A 151 4.07 12.59 -7.53
C GLU A 151 4.22 11.77 -8.83
N THR A 152 5.43 11.36 -9.19
CA THR A 152 5.66 10.48 -10.35
C THR A 152 4.98 9.12 -10.15
N ILE A 153 5.00 8.56 -8.93
CA ILE A 153 4.27 7.33 -8.60
C ILE A 153 2.77 7.59 -8.67
N THR A 154 2.30 8.65 -8.00
CA THR A 154 0.88 9.02 -7.93
C THR A 154 0.26 9.21 -9.31
N ASP A 155 0.91 9.99 -10.18
CA ASP A 155 0.41 10.30 -11.52
C ASP A 155 0.38 9.07 -12.42
N THR A 156 1.41 8.23 -12.34
CA THR A 156 1.50 6.99 -13.11
C THR A 156 0.41 6.01 -12.70
N LEU A 157 0.26 5.75 -11.41
CA LEU A 157 -0.79 4.87 -10.87
C LEU A 157 -2.19 5.39 -11.20
N THR A 158 -2.41 6.70 -11.08
CA THR A 158 -3.68 7.36 -11.44
C THR A 158 -4.02 7.12 -12.90
N HIS A 159 -3.06 7.36 -13.80
CA HIS A 159 -3.24 7.14 -15.23
C HIS A 159 -3.58 5.67 -15.50
N MET A 160 -2.81 4.72 -14.96
CA MET A 160 -3.04 3.29 -15.16
C MET A 160 -4.43 2.86 -14.67
N LEU A 161 -4.81 3.23 -13.45
CA LEU A 161 -6.08 2.79 -12.86
C LEU A 161 -7.28 3.43 -13.56
N PHE A 162 -7.23 4.73 -13.83
CA PHE A 162 -8.32 5.43 -14.52
C PHE A 162 -8.58 4.80 -15.89
N HIS A 163 -7.53 4.52 -16.67
CA HIS A 163 -7.68 3.88 -17.96
C HIS A 163 -8.14 2.42 -17.85
N ALA A 164 -7.61 1.64 -16.90
CA ALA A 164 -8.03 0.25 -16.72
C ALA A 164 -9.52 0.12 -16.35
N LEU A 165 -10.07 1.09 -15.61
CA LEU A 165 -11.49 1.10 -15.21
C LEU A 165 -12.43 1.67 -16.30
N ASN A 166 -11.93 2.52 -17.20
CA ASN A 166 -12.76 3.27 -18.15
C ASN A 166 -12.48 2.97 -19.64
N ALA A 167 -11.44 2.20 -19.96
CA ALA A 167 -11.18 1.76 -21.34
C ALA A 167 -12.41 1.03 -21.91
N PRO A 168 -12.67 1.12 -23.23
CA PRO A 168 -13.82 0.49 -23.89
C PRO A 168 -13.80 -1.04 -23.84
#